data_AF-A0A520JYX5-F1
#
_entry.id   AF-A0A520JYX5-F1
#
_cell.length_a   1.000
_cell.length_b   1.000
_cell.length_c   1.000
_cell.angle_alpha   90.00
_cell.angle_beta   90.00
_cell.angle_gamma   90.00
#
_symmetry.space_group_name_H-M   'P 1'
#
loop_
_entity.id
_entity.type
_entity.pdbx_description
1 polymer ?
#
loop_
_entity_poly.entity_id
_entity_poly.type
_entity_poly.pdbx_seq_one_letter_code
_entity_poly.pdbx_strand_id
1 'polypeptide(L)' 'MGSTRSRCVCARIDDKSVLDKVKSIRETLGTEYRIIIENDRICVEGNIADHETRKKIDGILAG' A
#
# COMPACT_ATOMS: atom_id res chain seq x y z
N MET A 1 17.48 7.14 -19.04
CA MET A 1 16.40 7.92 -18.39
C MET A 1 15.56 6.96 -17.55
N GLY A 2 15.88 6.87 -16.26
CA GLY A 2 15.17 5.99 -15.33
C GLY A 2 13.78 6.55 -15.13
N SER A 3 12.76 5.80 -15.54
CA SER A 3 11.38 6.10 -15.21
C SER A 3 11.32 6.36 -13.70
N THR A 4 10.89 7.55 -13.31
CA THR A 4 10.37 7.83 -11.97
C THR A 4 9.14 6.95 -11.82
N ARG A 5 9.36 5.65 -11.60
CA ARG A 5 8.33 4.70 -11.23
C ARG A 5 7.87 5.21 -9.89
N SER A 6 6.78 5.99 -9.87
CA SER A 6 5.97 6.11 -8.66
C SER A 6 5.76 4.68 -8.20
N ARG A 7 6.47 4.28 -7.14
CA ARG A 7 6.45 2.90 -6.66
C ARG A 7 5.13 2.78 -5.92
N CYS A 8 4.11 2.41 -6.65
CA CYS A 8 2.82 2.04 -6.11
C CYS A 8 2.84 0.55 -5.79
N VAL A 9 2.31 0.17 -4.63
CA VAL A 9 2.10 -1.23 -4.27
C VAL A 9 0.60 -1.48 -4.31
N CYS A 10 0.18 -2.34 -5.22
CA CYS A 10 -1.22 -2.69 -5.40
C CYS A 10 -1.43 -4.16 -5.04
N ALA A 11 -2.51 -4.45 -4.32
CA ALA A 11 -2.93 -5.81 -4.05
C ALA A 11 -4.44 -5.95 -4.17
N ARG A 12 -4.87 -7.19 -4.41
CA ARG A 12 -6.28 -7.55 -4.32
C ARG A 12 -6.71 -7.64 -2.87
N ILE A 13 -7.90 -7.15 -2.59
CA ILE A 13 -8.46 -7.09 -1.24
C ILE A 13 -9.96 -7.38 -1.28
N ASP A 14 -10.41 -8.15 -0.30
CA ASP A 14 -11.84 -8.36 -0.05
C ASP A 14 -12.42 -7.16 0.70
N ASP A 15 -13.62 -6.72 0.34
CA ASP A 15 -14.32 -5.56 0.94
C ASP A 15 -14.35 -5.60 2.47
N LYS A 16 -14.43 -6.78 3.07
CA LYS A 16 -14.46 -6.96 4.52
C LYS A 16 -13.14 -6.61 5.22
N SER A 17 -12.02 -6.76 4.54
CA SER A 17 -10.67 -6.52 5.10
C SER A 17 -10.07 -5.18 4.68
N VAL A 18 -10.73 -4.42 3.79
CA VAL A 18 -10.27 -3.11 3.33
C VAL A 18 -9.93 -2.17 4.48
N LEU A 19 -10.87 -2.00 5.41
CA LEU A 19 -10.70 -1.09 6.54
C LEU A 19 -9.54 -1.49 7.45
N ASP A 20 -9.37 -2.79 7.68
CA ASP A 20 -8.29 -3.32 8.51
C ASP A 20 -6.92 -3.06 7.87
N LYS A 21 -6.76 -3.40 6.58
CA LYS A 21 -5.50 -3.15 5.86
C LYS A 21 -5.20 -1.66 5.75
N VAL A 22 -6.19 -0.81 5.49
CA VAL A 22 -6.01 0.66 5.46
C VAL A 22 -5.52 1.17 6.81
N LYS A 23 -6.10 0.67 7.90
CA LYS A 23 -5.70 1.04 9.25
C LYS A 23 -4.27 0.58 9.55
N SER A 24 -3.93 -0.67 9.28
CA SER A 24 -2.57 -1.20 9.46
C SER A 24 -1.53 -0.46 8.61
N ILE A 25 -1.85 -0.09 7.37
CA ILE A 25 -0.98 0.71 6.50
C ILE A 25 -0.75 2.09 7.14
N ARG A 26 -1.80 2.76 7.61
CA ARG A 26 -1.68 4.05 8.29
C ARG A 26 -0.89 3.97 9.59
N GLU A 27 -1.09 2.94 10.40
CA GLU A 27 -0.34 2.75 11.65
C GLU A 27 1.13 2.42 11.39
N THR A 28 1.43 1.67 10.32
CA THR A 28 2.79 1.23 9.99
C THR A 28 3.61 2.30 9.29
N LEU A 29 2.99 3.05 8.38
CA LEU A 29 3.67 3.95 7.45
C LEU A 29 3.39 5.43 7.72
N GLY A 30 2.29 5.75 8.40
CA GLY A 30 1.84 7.12 8.61
C GLY A 30 0.98 7.67 7.47
N THR A 31 0.62 8.95 7.60
CA THR A 31 -0.29 9.67 6.69
C THR A 31 0.37 10.19 5.40
N GLU A 32 1.69 10.02 5.27
CA GLU A 32 2.46 10.47 4.09
C GLU A 32 2.18 9.62 2.84
N TYR A 33 1.64 8.42 3.03
CA TYR A 33 1.32 7.50 1.95
C TYR A 33 -0.15 7.63 1.56
N ARG A 34 -0.39 7.75 0.26
CA ARG A 34 -1.71 7.87 -0.33
C ARG A 34 -2.27 6.48 -0.59
N ILE A 35 -3.40 6.17 0.02
CA ILE A 35 -4.08 4.89 -0.16
C ILE A 35 -5.25 5.10 -1.11
N ILE A 36 -5.28 4.34 -2.18
CA ILE A 36 -6.29 4.36 -3.23
C ILE A 36 -7.00 3.01 -3.20
N ILE A 37 -8.32 3.01 -3.18
CA ILE A 37 -9.13 1.79 -3.13
C ILE A 37 -10.03 1.82 -4.36
N GLU A 38 -9.91 0.82 -5.21
CA GLU A 38 -10.71 0.66 -6.43
C GLU A 38 -11.31 -0.75 -6.47
N ASN A 39 -12.63 -0.86 -6.30
CA ASN A 39 -13.36 -2.14 -6.25
C ASN A 39 -12.65 -3.16 -5.36
N ASP A 40 -12.14 -4.25 -5.94
CA ASP A 40 -11.42 -5.35 -5.28
C ASP A 40 -9.91 -5.10 -5.09
N ARG A 41 -9.44 -3.85 -5.20
CA ARG A 41 -8.01 -3.52 -5.15
C ARG A 41 -7.72 -2.34 -4.24
N ILE A 42 -6.58 -2.44 -3.56
CA ILE A 42 -5.99 -1.36 -2.79
C ILE A 42 -4.59 -1.09 -3.35
N CYS A 43 -4.30 0.17 -3.60
CA CYS A 43 -3.02 0.67 -4.06
C CYS A 43 -2.49 1.69 -3.05
N VAL A 44 -1.24 1.52 -2.62
CA VAL A 44 -0.53 2.47 -1.79
C VAL A 44 0.47 3.20 -2.68
N GLU A 45 0.22 4.48 -2.90
CA GLU A 45 1.11 5.42 -3.58
C GLU A 45 1.90 6.23 -2.55
N GLY A 46 3.20 6.36 -2.76
CA GLY A 46 4.05 7.19 -1.92
C GLY A 46 5.51 7.08 -2.32
N ASN A 47 6.38 7.74 -1.56
CA ASN A 47 7.83 7.62 -1.76
C ASN A 47 8.34 6.31 -1.14
N ILE A 48 7.96 5.17 -1.72
CA ILE A 48 8.42 3.83 -1.31
C ILE A 48 9.82 3.59 -1.89
N ALA A 49 10.79 4.40 -1.49
CA ALA A 49 12.19 4.25 -1.88
C ALA A 49 12.81 3.00 -1.24
N ASP A 50 12.31 2.64 -0.05
CA ASP A 50 12.88 1.60 0.79
C ASP A 50 12.31 0.20 0.53
N HIS A 51 13.19 -0.80 0.47
CA HIS A 51 12.80 -2.19 0.25
C HIS A 51 12.07 -2.76 1.47
N GLU A 52 12.42 -2.33 2.68
CA GLU A 52 11.74 -2.75 3.90
C GLU A 52 10.30 -2.24 3.96
N THR A 53 10.09 -0.97 3.62
CA THR A 53 8.76 -0.35 3.55
C THR A 53 7.86 -1.10 2.56
N ARG A 54 8.39 -1.43 1.38
CA ARG A 54 7.66 -2.23 0.39
C ARG A 54 7.29 -3.60 0.94
N LYS A 55 8.21 -4.27 1.62
CA LYS A 55 7.99 -5.61 2.20
C LYS A 55 6.96 -5.59 3.33
N LYS A 56 6.92 -4.52 4.14
CA LYS A 56 5.89 -4.30 5.17
C LYS A 56 4.51 -4.12 4.53
N ILE A 57 4.39 -3.26 3.51
CA ILE A 57 3.12 -3.05 2.79
C ILE A 57 2.66 -4.35 2.16
N ASP A 58 3.56 -5.05 1.46
CA ASP A 58 3.26 -6.33 0.83
C ASP A 58 2.79 -7.37 1.85
N GLY A 59 3.42 -7.43 3.03
CA GLY A 59 2.99 -8.31 4.13
C GLY A 59 1.62 -7.97 4.69
N ILE A 60 1.29 -6.68 4.85
CA ILE A 60 -0.05 -6.25 5.28
C ILE A 60 -1.08 -6.61 4.21
N LEU A 61 -0.74 -6.38 2.94
CA LEU A 61 -1.62 -6.61 1.80
C LEU A 61 -1.83 -8.09 1.46
N ALA A 62 -0.85 -8.95 1.74
CA ALA A 62 -0.94 -10.40 1.57
C ALA A 62 -1.62 -11.12 2.74
N GLY A 63 -1.72 -10.48 3.91
CA GLY A 63 -2.41 -10.99 5.11
C GLY A 63 -3.92 -10.96 5.02
#